data_AF-A0A382XVJ6-F1
#
_entry.id   AF-A0A382XVJ6-F1
#
_cell.length_a   1.000
_cell.length_b   1.000
_cell.length_c   1.000
_cell.angle_alpha   90.00
_cell.angle_beta   90.00
_cell.angle_gamma   90.00
#
_symmetry.space_group_name_H-M   'P 1'
#
loop_
_entity.id
_entity.type
_entity.pdbx_description
1 polymer ?
#
loop_
_entity_poly.entity_id
_entity_poly.type
_entity_poly.pdbx_seq_one_letter_code
_entity_poly.pdbx_strand_id
1 'polypeptide(L)' 'VSSPAVALAAGAALGSPQQVIDKILSQHELFGNDRCLLQMAFGAVPHKKVMRSIELLGAVVAPSVRKAVAA' A
#
# COMPACT_ATOMS: atom_id res chain seq x y z
N VAL A 1 3.14 17.39 -1.43
CA VAL A 1 3.05 15.92 -1.20
C VAL A 1 3.77 15.15 -2.33
N SER A 2 4.87 15.69 -2.85
CA SER A 2 5.51 15.25 -4.11
C SER A 2 6.87 14.59 -3.91
N SER A 3 7.34 14.44 -2.67
CA SER A 3 8.63 13.81 -2.38
C SER A 3 8.44 12.36 -1.91
N PRO A 4 9.09 11.36 -2.54
CA PRO A 4 8.96 9.94 -2.20
C PRO A 4 9.43 9.63 -0.77
N ALA A 5 10.33 10.45 -0.20
CA ALA A 5 10.78 10.33 1.18
C ALA A 5 9.65 10.57 2.21
N VAL A 6 8.68 11.43 1.89
CA VAL A 6 7.57 11.77 2.80
C VAL A 6 6.57 10.62 2.92
N ALA A 7 6.36 9.83 1.86
CA ALA A 7 5.50 8.65 1.90
C ALA A 7 6.06 7.56 2.83
N LEU A 8 7.38 7.33 2.80
CA LEU A 8 8.02 6.34 3.66
C LEU A 8 7.98 6.76 5.15
N ALA A 9 8.11 8.06 5.44
CA ALA A 9 8.14 8.60 6.81
C ALA A 9 6.74 8.74 7.47
N ALA A 10 5.68 9.00 6.70
CA ALA A 10 4.37 9.38 7.26
C ALA A 10 3.40 8.20 7.56
N GLY A 11 3.89 6.95 7.55
CA GLY A 11 3.05 5.77 7.80
C GLY A 11 2.05 5.43 6.67
N ALA A 12 2.03 6.20 5.57
CA ALA A 12 1.10 6.04 4.47
C ALA A 12 1.72 5.22 3.32
N ALA A 13 1.01 4.20 2.84
CA ALA A 13 1.41 3.45 1.65
C ALA A 13 0.95 4.20 0.38
N LEU A 14 1.83 5.03 -0.18
CA LEU A 14 1.55 5.89 -1.32
C LEU A 14 2.64 5.76 -2.39
N GLY A 15 2.25 5.72 -3.66
CA GLY A 15 3.18 5.69 -4.79
C GLY A 15 2.90 4.56 -5.77
N SER A 16 3.97 4.01 -6.34
CA SER A 16 3.89 2.84 -7.23
C SER A 16 3.50 1.57 -6.46
N PRO A 17 3.03 0.52 -7.14
CA PRO A 17 2.76 -0.76 -6.49
C PRO A 17 3.96 -1.31 -5.70
N GLN A 18 5.18 -1.17 -6.23
CA GLN A 18 6.40 -1.62 -5.54
C GLN A 18 6.62 -0.84 -4.24
N GLN A 19 6.49 0.49 -4.27
CA GLN A 19 6.65 1.32 -3.06
C GLN A 19 5.61 0.98 -1.98
N VAL A 20 4.38 0.64 -2.40
CA VAL A 20 3.32 0.19 -1.49
C VAL A 20 3.66 -1.17 -0.88
N ILE A 21 4.17 -2.12 -1.69
CA ILE A 21 4.62 -3.44 -1.21
C ILE A 21 5.72 -3.27 -0.17
N ASP A 22 6.78 -2.54 -0.51
CA ASP A 22 7.92 -2.31 0.38
C ASP A 22 7.46 -1.68 1.70
N LYS A 23 6.50 -0.76 1.65
CA LYS A 23 5.93 -0.15 2.85
C LYS A 23 5.18 -1.16 3.72
N ILE A 24 4.31 -1.98 3.13
CA ILE A 24 3.53 -2.97 3.89
C ILE A 24 4.45 -4.01 4.53
N LEU A 25 5.47 -4.47 3.81
CA LEU A 25 6.45 -5.42 4.34
C LEU A 25 7.29 -4.80 5.47
N SER A 26 7.74 -3.55 5.31
CA SER A 26 8.45 -2.86 6.40
C SER A 26 7.59 -2.72 7.66
N GLN A 27 6.28 -2.51 7.51
CA GLN A 27 5.35 -2.44 8.65
C GLN A 27 5.15 -3.82 9.28
N HIS A 28 5.03 -4.87 8.47
CA HIS A 28 4.93 -6.25 8.96
C HIS A 28 6.19 -6.66 9.75
N GLU A 29 7.39 -6.33 9.28
CA GLU A 29 8.63 -6.60 9.99
C GLU A 29 8.73 -5.85 11.32
N LEU A 30 8.24 -4.61 11.37
CA LEU A 30 8.30 -3.78 12.58
C LEU A 30 7.24 -4.13 13.62
N PHE A 31 6.04 -4.52 13.19
CA PHE A 31 4.89 -4.69 14.08
C PHE A 31 4.37 -6.13 14.18
N GLY A 32 4.79 -7.04 13.30
CA GLY A 32 4.28 -8.40 13.24
C GLY A 32 2.79 -8.48 12.92
N ASN A 33 2.24 -7.52 12.18
CA ASN A 33 0.80 -7.45 11.92
C ASN A 33 0.37 -8.41 10.80
N ASP A 34 -0.68 -9.19 11.05
CA ASP A 34 -1.26 -10.13 10.05
C ASP A 34 -2.30 -9.47 9.13
N ARG A 35 -2.70 -8.23 9.45
CA ARG A 35 -3.71 -7.47 8.72
C ARG A 35 -3.20 -6.08 8.38
N CYS A 36 -3.43 -5.68 7.14
CA CYS A 36 -3.20 -4.32 6.64
C CYS A 36 -4.51 -3.76 6.08
N LEU A 37 -4.95 -2.60 6.57
CA LEU A 37 -6.13 -1.89 6.08
C LEU A 37 -5.68 -0.58 5.44
N LEU A 38 -6.21 -0.26 4.25
CA LEU A 38 -5.80 0.90 3.47
C LEU A 38 -7.00 1.82 3.19
N GLN A 39 -6.91 3.07 3.64
CA GLN A 39 -7.84 4.13 3.25
C GLN A 39 -7.39 4.72 1.91
N MET A 40 -8.15 4.46 0.83
CA MET A 40 -7.77 4.87 -0.53
C MET A 40 -8.51 6.11 -1.04
N ALA A 41 -9.62 6.49 -0.41
CA ALA A 41 -10.42 7.65 -0.80
C ALA A 41 -10.31 8.74 0.26
N PHE A 42 -9.65 9.85 -0.08
CA PHE A 42 -9.54 11.05 0.74
C PHE A 42 -10.28 12.21 0.05
N GLY A 43 -11.39 12.66 0.64
CA GLY A 43 -12.21 13.72 0.06
C GLY A 43 -12.78 13.32 -1.31
N ALA A 44 -12.81 14.28 -2.24
CA ALA A 44 -13.41 14.10 -3.57
C ALA A 44 -12.43 13.46 -4.58
N VAL A 45 -12.02 12.21 -4.33
CA VAL A 45 -11.23 11.44 -5.32
C VAL A 45 -12.16 10.95 -6.44
N PRO A 46 -11.82 11.14 -7.73
CA PRO A 46 -12.60 10.58 -8.83
C PRO A 46 -12.74 9.06 -8.71
N HIS A 47 -13.97 8.56 -8.81
CA HIS A 47 -14.28 7.14 -8.62
C HIS A 47 -13.38 6.20 -9.46
N LYS A 48 -13.13 6.55 -10.74
CA LYS A 48 -12.24 5.79 -11.63
C LYS A 48 -10.83 5.60 -11.07
N LYS A 49 -10.28 6.60 -10.36
CA LYS A 49 -8.96 6.50 -9.74
C LYS A 49 -8.99 5.56 -8.54
N VAL A 50 -10.05 5.61 -7.71
CA VAL A 50 -10.23 4.69 -6.59
C VAL A 50 -10.34 3.24 -7.10
N MET A 51 -11.15 3.01 -8.13
CA MET A 51 -11.29 1.68 -8.75
C MET A 51 -9.96 1.16 -9.31
N ARG A 52 -9.15 2.02 -9.94
CA ARG A 52 -7.81 1.65 -10.39
C ARG A 52 -6.88 1.28 -9.24
N SER A 53 -6.94 2.00 -8.12
CA SER A 53 -6.15 1.66 -6.93
C SER A 53 -6.56 0.30 -6.34
N ILE A 54 -7.87 0.00 -6.30
CA ILE A 54 -8.39 -1.30 -5.85
C ILE A 54 -7.91 -2.42 -6.78
N GLU A 55 -7.96 -2.22 -8.10
CA GLU A 55 -7.47 -3.17 -9.10
C GLU A 55 -5.98 -3.50 -8.86
N LEU A 56 -5.14 -2.48 -8.70
CA LEU A 56 -3.70 -2.67 -8.44
C LEU A 56 -3.44 -3.34 -7.10
N LEU A 57 -4.22 -3.00 -6.06
CA LEU A 57 -4.13 -3.65 -4.75
C LEU A 57 -4.42 -5.15 -4.86
N GLY A 58 -5.49 -5.52 -5.56
CA GLY A 58 -5.91 -6.92 -5.70
C GLY A 58 -5.03 -7.74 -6.65
N ALA A 59 -4.59 -7.15 -7.76
CA ALA A 59 -3.88 -7.86 -8.81
C ALA A 59 -2.36 -7.94 -8.59
N VAL A 60 -1.76 -6.93 -7.95
CA VAL A 60 -0.29 -6.81 -7.86
C VAL A 60 0.18 -6.84 -6.41
N VAL A 61 -0.33 -5.93 -5.58
CA VAL A 61 0.21 -5.69 -4.24
C VAL A 61 -0.09 -6.86 -3.30
N ALA A 62 -1.36 -7.23 -3.15
CA ALA A 62 -1.77 -8.25 -2.19
C ALA A 62 -1.15 -9.64 -2.48
N PRO A 63 -1.09 -10.14 -3.73
CA PRO A 63 -0.39 -11.40 -4.02
C PRO A 63 1.10 -11.33 -3.70
N SER A 64 1.77 -10.21 -4.03
CA SER A 64 3.21 -10.05 -3.79
C SER A 64 3.55 -10.02 -2.31
N VAL A 65 2.77 -9.27 -1.50
CA VAL A 65 2.95 -9.23 -0.04
C VAL A 65 2.70 -10.61 0.56
N ARG A 66 1.60 -11.29 0.20
CA ARG A 66 1.28 -12.63 0.70
C ARG A 66 2.39 -13.63 0.39
N LYS A 67 2.96 -13.58 -0.83
CA LYS A 67 4.08 -14.45 -1.21
C LYS A 67 5.33 -14.19 -0.37
N ALA A 68 5.58 -12.93 0.01
CA ALA A 68 6.76 -12.57 0.80
C ALA A 68 6.63 -12.95 2.29
N VAL A 69 5.40 -12.95 2.85
CA VAL A 69 5.15 -13.28 4.27
C VAL A 69 4.68 -14.71 4.51
N ALA A 70 4.32 -15.45 3.46
CA ALA A 70 3.98 -16.87 3.55
C ALA A 70 5.26 -17.68 3.82
N ALA A 71 5.54 -17.93 5.10
CA ALA A 71 6.44 -18.96 5.58
C ALA A 71 5.81 -20.35 5.46
#